data_AF-A0A959BA89-F1
#
_entry.id   AF-A0A959BA89-F1
#
_cell.length_a   1.000
_cell.length_b   1.000
_cell.length_c   1.000
_cell.angle_alpha   90.00
_cell.angle_beta   90.00
_cell.angle_gamma   90.00
#
_symmetry.space_group_name_H-M   'P 1'
#
loop_
_entity.id
_entity.type
_entity.pdbx_description
1 polymer ?
#
loop_
_entity_poly.entity_id
_entity_poly.type
_entity_poly.pdbx_seq_one_letter_code
_entity_poly.pdbx_strand_id
1 'polypeptide(L)'
;MIRSIALAAILFLTMAPTFAQTVRELPPKAYELYPTLQDMYGYAVGQQGNYLLIFGGSIRSDVPQQYSQDFPNLDILMIDFKRSRAAAYTSGNLEGLLREQISATGMAYYQEGSTLYLLGGYGFSETSGQYITFPYLTAIDLEATINALLEGKSPVANFYQLCDERMAIFDATMDYNGEEFFLINGKSAYKLAPFSDTPVYNEQPFTGQARTFRIKGRKESLEIAQFQTWYDLEGFREHYGPLLPEAIERELDLLPDKQVE
;
A
#
# COMPACT_ATOMS: atom_id res chain seq x y z
N MET A 1 6.90 70.38 0.35
CA MET A 1 7.79 69.23 0.10
C MET A 1 7.33 68.06 0.95
N ILE A 2 6.52 67.16 0.39
CA ILE A 2 6.03 65.96 1.08
C ILE A 2 6.89 64.81 0.57
N ARG A 3 7.64 64.16 1.46
CA ARG A 3 8.47 62.98 1.16
C ARG A 3 7.60 61.74 1.35
N SER A 4 7.27 61.07 0.25
CA SER A 4 6.64 59.75 0.26
C SER A 4 7.68 58.69 0.61
N ILE A 5 7.48 57.96 1.71
CA ILE A 5 8.25 56.76 2.06
C ILE A 5 7.43 55.57 1.57
N ALA A 6 7.91 54.88 0.54
CA ALA A 6 7.32 53.63 0.06
C ALA A 6 7.81 52.48 0.95
N LEU A 7 6.88 51.83 1.66
CA LEU A 7 7.13 50.65 2.46
C LEU A 7 7.07 49.42 1.54
N ALA A 8 8.21 48.77 1.29
CA ALA A 8 8.27 47.53 0.54
C ALA A 8 7.93 46.35 1.45
N ALA A 9 6.77 45.71 1.24
CA ALA A 9 6.42 44.45 1.88
C ALA A 9 7.13 43.30 1.16
N ILE A 10 8.06 42.63 1.84
CA ILE A 10 8.71 41.42 1.34
C ILE A 10 7.79 40.24 1.69
N LEU A 11 7.08 39.72 0.68
CA LEU A 11 6.28 38.52 0.80
C LEU A 11 7.22 37.30 0.74
N PHE A 12 7.50 36.68 1.90
CA PHE A 12 8.16 35.39 1.95
C PHE A 12 7.16 34.31 1.53
N LEU A 13 7.25 33.86 0.28
CA LEU A 13 6.53 32.67 -0.19
C LEU A 13 7.25 31.44 0.35
N THR A 14 6.87 30.96 1.53
CA THR A 14 7.33 29.67 2.03
C THR A 14 6.62 28.58 1.22
N MET A 15 7.31 27.95 0.26
CA MET A 15 6.84 26.68 -0.28
C MET A 15 6.88 25.66 0.85
N ALA A 16 5.71 25.23 1.32
CA ALA A 16 5.63 24.02 2.13
C ALA A 16 6.17 22.87 1.28
N PRO A 17 6.99 21.96 1.84
CA PRO A 17 7.33 20.74 1.14
C PRO A 17 6.02 20.02 0.81
N THR A 18 5.71 19.89 -0.47
CA THR A 18 4.67 18.98 -0.93
C THR A 18 5.21 17.57 -0.70
N PHE A 19 4.86 16.97 0.43
CA PHE A 19 5.05 15.55 0.61
C PHE A 19 4.30 14.84 -0.52
N ALA A 20 4.96 13.92 -1.22
CA ALA A 20 4.28 13.08 -2.19
C ALA A 20 3.15 12.36 -1.44
N GLN A 21 1.90 12.71 -1.75
CA GLN A 21 0.76 12.06 -1.14
C GLN A 21 0.65 10.67 -1.73
N THR A 22 0.39 9.67 -0.88
CA THR A 22 0.11 8.31 -1.35
C THR A 22 -1.04 8.34 -2.36
N VAL A 23 -0.80 7.85 -3.57
CA VAL A 23 -1.83 7.79 -4.62
C VAL A 23 -2.84 6.72 -4.25
N ARG A 24 -4.07 7.12 -3.92
CA ARG A 24 -5.18 6.22 -3.60
C ARG A 24 -6.15 5.98 -4.76
N GLU A 25 -6.17 6.91 -5.71
CA GLU A 25 -7.00 6.84 -6.92
C GLU A 25 -6.13 7.07 -8.15
N LEU A 26 -6.26 6.20 -9.15
CA LEU A 26 -5.51 6.33 -10.38
C LEU A 26 -6.12 7.43 -11.27
N PRO A 27 -5.29 8.25 -11.95
CA PRO A 27 -5.82 9.24 -12.89
C PRO A 27 -6.45 8.54 -14.10
N PRO A 28 -7.48 9.12 -14.75
CA PRO A 28 -8.13 8.54 -15.94
C PRO A 28 -7.15 8.09 -17.03
N LYS A 29 -6.06 8.84 -17.21
CA LYS A 29 -5.03 8.52 -18.19
C LYS A 29 -4.32 7.19 -17.94
N ALA A 30 -4.23 6.72 -16.69
CA ALA A 30 -3.66 5.41 -16.39
C ALA A 30 -4.51 4.29 -16.98
N TYR A 31 -5.83 4.36 -16.82
CA TYR A 31 -6.78 3.40 -17.40
C TYR A 31 -6.79 3.43 -18.94
N GLU A 32 -6.59 4.60 -19.55
CA GLU A 32 -6.43 4.69 -21.01
C GLU A 32 -5.16 3.98 -21.50
N LEU A 33 -4.06 4.10 -20.74
CA LEU A 33 -2.76 3.53 -21.12
C LEU A 33 -2.65 2.04 -20.79
N TYR A 34 -3.39 1.54 -19.79
CA TYR A 34 -3.44 0.13 -19.42
C TYR A 34 -4.87 -0.28 -19.01
N PRO A 35 -5.75 -0.61 -19.98
CA PRO A 35 -7.17 -0.85 -19.72
C PRO A 35 -7.50 -1.93 -18.69
N THR A 36 -6.66 -2.96 -18.56
CA THR A 36 -6.83 -4.03 -17.55
C THR A 36 -6.91 -3.51 -16.11
N LEU A 37 -6.40 -2.30 -15.83
CA LEU A 37 -6.57 -1.65 -14.53
C LEU A 37 -8.04 -1.45 -14.13
N GLN A 38 -8.97 -1.42 -15.09
CA GLN A 38 -10.42 -1.32 -14.82
C GLN A 38 -10.97 -2.58 -14.14
N ASP A 39 -10.34 -3.73 -14.40
CA ASP A 39 -10.74 -5.03 -13.85
C ASP A 39 -9.87 -5.44 -12.64
N MET A 40 -8.93 -4.57 -12.26
CA MET A 40 -8.03 -4.80 -11.14
C MET A 40 -8.53 -4.18 -9.86
N TYR A 41 -8.26 -4.84 -8.73
CA TYR A 41 -8.52 -4.32 -7.39
C TYR A 41 -7.48 -4.83 -6.38
N GLY A 42 -7.41 -4.19 -5.21
CA GLY A 42 -6.48 -4.60 -4.14
C GLY A 42 -5.00 -4.42 -4.47
N TYR A 43 -4.66 -3.61 -5.47
CA TYR A 43 -3.29 -3.28 -5.84
C TYR A 43 -2.74 -2.11 -5.01
N ALA A 44 -1.41 -2.04 -4.91
CA ALA A 44 -0.70 -0.91 -4.32
C ALA A 44 -0.07 -0.03 -5.40
N VAL A 45 0.05 1.27 -5.12
CA VAL A 45 0.53 2.26 -6.10
C VAL A 45 1.65 3.11 -5.52
N GLY A 46 2.72 3.28 -6.29
CA GLY A 46 3.76 4.26 -6.05
C GLY A 46 3.88 5.24 -7.22
N GLN A 47 4.11 6.51 -6.93
CA GLN A 47 4.31 7.56 -7.93
C GLN A 47 5.67 8.22 -7.78
N GLN A 48 6.42 8.35 -8.89
CA GLN A 48 7.65 9.12 -8.92
C GLN A 48 7.72 9.92 -10.21
N GLY A 49 7.62 11.25 -10.10
CA GLY A 49 7.56 12.14 -11.25
C GLY A 49 6.40 11.79 -12.20
N ASN A 50 6.72 11.43 -13.44
CA ASN A 50 5.74 11.09 -14.49
C ASN A 50 5.41 9.59 -14.53
N TYR A 51 5.86 8.81 -13.55
CA TYR A 51 5.69 7.37 -13.52
C TYR A 51 4.74 6.95 -12.40
N LEU A 52 3.89 5.97 -12.71
CA LEU A 52 3.25 5.12 -11.70
C LEU A 52 3.84 3.73 -11.78
N LEU A 53 4.07 3.13 -10.62
CA LEU A 53 4.27 1.70 -10.46
C LEU A 53 3.07 1.11 -9.72
N ILE A 54 2.54 0.00 -10.23
CA ILE A 54 1.44 -0.75 -9.62
C ILE A 54 1.95 -2.15 -9.27
N PHE A 55 1.68 -2.56 -8.03
CA PHE A 55 2.13 -3.82 -7.44
C PHE A 55 0.94 -4.64 -6.95
N GLY A 56 1.01 -5.96 -7.15
CA GLY A 56 0.01 -6.91 -6.68
C GLY A 56 -1.39 -6.61 -7.20
N GLY A 57 -2.38 -7.03 -6.39
CA GLY A 57 -3.79 -6.95 -6.71
C GLY A 57 -4.31 -8.18 -7.45
N SER A 58 -5.63 -8.21 -7.58
CA SER A 58 -6.37 -9.25 -8.29
C SER A 58 -6.94 -8.68 -9.59
N ILE A 59 -6.88 -9.45 -10.67
CA ILE A 59 -7.54 -9.18 -11.95
C ILE A 59 -8.80 -10.03 -12.00
N ARG A 60 -9.96 -9.40 -12.11
CA ARG A 60 -11.23 -10.11 -12.29
C ARG A 60 -11.41 -10.52 -13.74
N SER A 61 -11.83 -11.76 -13.99
CA SER A 61 -12.17 -12.16 -15.36
C SER A 61 -13.39 -11.41 -15.91
N ASP A 62 -13.29 -11.02 -17.17
CA ASP A 62 -14.38 -10.41 -17.95
C ASP A 62 -15.41 -11.47 -18.39
N VAL A 63 -16.09 -12.03 -17.40
CA VAL A 63 -17.22 -12.96 -17.56
C VAL A 63 -18.35 -12.54 -16.61
N PRO A 64 -19.60 -12.97 -16.83
CA PRO A 64 -20.71 -12.65 -15.93
C PRO A 64 -20.36 -12.94 -14.46
N GLN A 65 -20.70 -12.03 -13.53
CA GLN A 65 -20.29 -12.08 -12.12
C GLN A 65 -20.44 -13.45 -11.44
N GLN A 66 -21.49 -14.21 -11.78
CA GLN A 66 -21.72 -15.55 -11.23
C GLN A 66 -20.61 -16.58 -11.58
N TYR A 67 -19.76 -16.28 -12.55
CA TYR A 67 -18.66 -17.12 -13.02
C TYR A 67 -17.29 -16.43 -12.97
N SER A 68 -17.23 -15.19 -12.46
CA SER A 68 -15.96 -14.46 -12.40
C SER A 68 -15.00 -15.15 -11.44
N GLN A 69 -13.74 -15.25 -11.86
CA GLN A 69 -12.63 -15.70 -11.05
C GLN A 69 -11.63 -14.57 -10.95
N ASP A 70 -10.92 -14.53 -9.83
CA ASP A 70 -9.90 -13.54 -9.57
C ASP A 70 -8.52 -14.18 -9.72
N PHE A 71 -7.66 -13.54 -10.50
CA PHE A 71 -6.30 -13.99 -10.77
C PHE A 71 -5.30 -13.02 -10.14
N PRO A 72 -4.22 -13.50 -9.50
CA PRO A 72 -3.21 -12.60 -8.98
C PRO A 72 -2.52 -11.86 -10.14
N ASN A 73 -2.26 -10.57 -9.95
CA ASN A 73 -1.37 -9.84 -10.82
C ASN A 73 0.08 -10.27 -10.53
N LEU A 74 0.72 -10.87 -11.53
CA LEU A 74 2.11 -11.32 -11.47
C LEU A 74 3.09 -10.32 -12.08
N ASP A 75 2.65 -9.12 -12.42
CA ASP A 75 3.48 -8.10 -13.05
C ASP A 75 3.62 -6.85 -12.16
N ILE A 76 4.79 -6.24 -12.20
CA ILE A 76 4.97 -4.83 -11.81
C ILE A 76 4.57 -4.00 -13.03
N LEU A 77 3.45 -3.29 -12.95
CA LEU A 77 2.99 -2.45 -14.04
C LEU A 77 3.61 -1.06 -13.91
N MET A 78 4.09 -0.51 -15.02
CA MET A 78 4.66 0.83 -15.09
C MET A 78 3.90 1.67 -16.11
N ILE A 79 3.38 2.82 -15.68
CA ILE A 79 2.76 3.83 -16.54
C ILE A 79 3.72 4.99 -16.70
N ASP A 80 4.05 5.37 -17.93
CA ASP A 80 4.89 6.53 -18.29
C ASP A 80 4.00 7.60 -18.93
N PHE A 81 3.59 8.60 -18.15
CA PHE A 81 2.72 9.67 -18.65
C PHE A 81 3.43 10.58 -19.65
N LYS A 82 4.74 10.78 -19.50
CA LYS A 82 5.52 11.66 -20.39
C LYS A 82 5.60 11.10 -21.80
N ARG A 83 5.77 9.78 -21.94
CA ARG A 83 5.82 9.08 -23.23
C ARG A 83 4.48 8.46 -23.64
N SER A 84 3.44 8.61 -22.82
CA SER A 84 2.09 8.06 -23.06
C SER A 84 2.12 6.57 -23.41
N ARG A 85 2.77 5.78 -22.54
CA ARG A 85 2.89 4.32 -22.71
C ARG A 85 2.81 3.62 -21.36
N ALA A 86 2.47 2.34 -21.41
CA ALA A 86 2.55 1.44 -20.26
C ALA A 86 3.45 0.24 -20.59
N ALA A 87 4.02 -0.37 -19.57
CA ALA A 87 4.81 -1.59 -19.65
C ALA A 87 4.50 -2.49 -18.44
N ALA A 88 4.68 -3.79 -18.61
CA ALA A 88 4.60 -4.77 -17.54
C ALA A 88 5.95 -5.46 -17.39
N TYR A 89 6.42 -5.59 -16.16
CA TYR A 89 7.61 -6.38 -15.82
C TYR A 89 7.16 -7.58 -14.99
N THR A 90 7.29 -8.78 -15.53
CA THR A 90 6.85 -9.99 -14.85
C THR A 90 7.68 -10.27 -13.60
N SER A 91 6.98 -10.33 -12.47
CA SER A 91 7.52 -10.59 -11.14
C SER A 91 8.09 -12.02 -11.00
N GLY A 92 7.90 -12.89 -12.00
CA GLY A 92 8.53 -14.21 -12.08
C GLY A 92 10.08 -14.18 -12.07
N ASN A 93 10.68 -13.02 -12.34
CA ASN A 93 12.12 -12.79 -12.15
C ASN A 93 12.51 -12.41 -10.71
N LEU A 94 11.53 -12.19 -9.81
CA LEU A 94 11.73 -12.08 -8.38
C LEU A 94 11.73 -13.51 -7.81
N GLU A 95 12.62 -13.81 -6.87
CA GLU A 95 12.72 -15.15 -6.28
C GLU A 95 12.09 -15.21 -4.89
N GLY A 96 11.55 -16.39 -4.55
CA GLY A 96 11.09 -16.73 -3.20
C GLY A 96 9.99 -15.83 -2.64
N LEU A 97 10.11 -15.54 -1.34
CA LEU A 97 9.10 -14.87 -0.51
C LEU A 97 8.74 -13.46 -0.98
N LEU A 98 9.68 -12.77 -1.62
CA LEU A 98 9.45 -11.43 -2.18
C LEU A 98 8.43 -11.49 -3.33
N ARG A 99 8.58 -12.44 -4.26
CA ARG A 99 7.64 -12.61 -5.36
C ARG A 99 6.24 -12.93 -4.86
N GLU A 100 6.16 -13.81 -3.86
CA GLU A 100 4.90 -14.24 -3.27
C GLU A 100 4.13 -13.05 -2.69
N GLN A 101 4.79 -12.19 -1.91
CA GLN A 101 4.14 -10.98 -1.38
C GLN A 101 3.79 -9.97 -2.48
N ILE A 102 4.70 -9.68 -3.41
CA ILE A 102 4.47 -8.66 -4.47
C ILE A 102 3.30 -9.04 -5.39
N SER A 103 2.93 -10.32 -5.43
CA SER A 103 1.77 -10.82 -6.19
C SER A 103 0.48 -10.90 -5.35
N ALA A 104 0.52 -10.47 -4.09
CA ALA A 104 -0.61 -10.52 -3.18
C ALA A 104 -1.66 -9.45 -3.50
N THR A 105 -2.90 -9.72 -3.07
CA THR A 105 -3.99 -8.74 -3.12
C THR A 105 -4.20 -8.10 -1.75
N GLY A 106 -4.73 -6.89 -1.72
CA GLY A 106 -5.12 -6.21 -0.49
C GLY A 106 -3.94 -5.77 0.38
N MET A 107 -2.76 -5.54 -0.20
CA MET A 107 -1.63 -4.99 0.54
C MET A 107 -1.98 -3.59 1.06
N ALA A 108 -1.74 -3.35 2.34
CA ALA A 108 -1.70 -2.00 2.87
C ALA A 108 -0.46 -1.29 2.30
N TYR A 109 -0.57 -0.01 1.95
CA TYR A 109 0.57 0.72 1.40
C TYR A 109 0.58 2.19 1.79
N TYR A 110 1.77 2.76 1.84
CA TYR A 110 1.99 4.19 2.00
C TYR A 110 3.30 4.59 1.33
N GLN A 111 3.31 5.74 0.67
CA GLN A 111 4.51 6.31 0.08
C GLN A 111 5.01 7.48 0.92
N GLU A 112 6.25 7.39 1.40
CA GLU A 112 6.97 8.50 2.03
C GLU A 112 8.12 8.94 1.10
N GLY A 113 7.98 10.11 0.48
CA GLY A 113 8.96 10.61 -0.49
C GLY A 113 9.13 9.65 -1.67
N SER A 114 10.34 9.13 -1.89
CA SER A 114 10.64 8.14 -2.94
C SER A 114 10.52 6.68 -2.48
N THR A 115 10.12 6.42 -1.24
CA THR A 115 9.99 5.06 -0.70
C THR A 115 8.52 4.66 -0.63
N LEU A 116 8.16 3.54 -1.27
CA LEU A 116 6.86 2.90 -1.11
C LEU A 116 6.97 1.77 -0.09
N TYR A 117 6.15 1.81 0.94
CA TYR A 117 5.99 0.72 1.89
C TYR A 117 4.78 -0.12 1.52
N LEU A 118 4.98 -1.42 1.43
CA LEU A 118 3.95 -2.44 1.25
C LEU A 118 3.88 -3.32 2.48
N LEU A 119 2.70 -3.49 3.04
CA LEU A 119 2.47 -4.30 4.23
C LEU A 119 1.44 -5.39 3.93
N GLY A 120 1.81 -6.59 4.35
CA GLY A 120 0.94 -7.75 4.35
C GLY A 120 0.50 -8.16 2.95
N GLY A 121 -0.81 -8.32 2.78
CA GLY A 121 -1.46 -8.86 1.59
C GLY A 121 -1.82 -10.34 1.75
N TYR A 122 -2.77 -10.79 0.93
CA TYR A 122 -3.22 -12.18 0.89
C TYR A 122 -2.93 -12.81 -0.47
N GLY A 123 -2.40 -14.03 -0.48
CA GLY A 123 -2.08 -14.73 -1.71
C GLY A 123 -1.52 -16.13 -1.49
N PHE A 124 -1.25 -16.82 -2.60
CA PHE A 124 -0.65 -18.15 -2.55
C PHE A 124 0.85 -18.06 -2.28
N SER A 125 1.30 -18.76 -1.25
CA SER A 125 2.72 -18.96 -0.97
C SER A 125 3.12 -20.35 -1.46
N GLU A 126 3.97 -20.38 -2.50
CA GLU A 126 4.57 -21.62 -2.99
C GLU A 126 5.45 -22.27 -1.92
N THR A 127 6.14 -21.44 -1.14
CA THR A 127 7.02 -21.86 -0.03
C THR A 127 6.25 -22.65 1.04
N SER A 128 5.03 -22.24 1.38
CA SER A 128 4.19 -22.93 2.35
C SER A 128 3.15 -23.88 1.72
N GLY A 129 3.03 -23.88 0.40
CA GLY A 129 2.07 -24.71 -0.34
C GLY A 129 0.61 -24.35 -0.10
N GLN A 130 0.31 -23.13 0.35
CA GLN A 130 -1.05 -22.70 0.71
C GLN A 130 -1.25 -21.20 0.56
N TYR A 131 -2.52 -20.77 0.61
CA TYR A 131 -2.86 -19.35 0.73
C TYR A 131 -2.66 -18.87 2.16
N ILE A 132 -1.95 -17.76 2.31
CA ILE A 132 -1.64 -17.13 3.59
C ILE A 132 -1.86 -15.62 3.51
N THR A 133 -1.96 -15.01 4.69
CA THR A 133 -1.72 -13.57 4.83
C THR A 133 -0.23 -13.37 5.08
N PHE A 134 0.43 -12.61 4.23
CA PHE A 134 1.89 -12.48 4.26
C PHE A 134 2.34 -11.64 5.47
N PRO A 135 3.35 -12.07 6.24
CA PRO A 135 3.82 -11.34 7.42
C PRO A 135 4.96 -10.37 7.06
N TYR A 136 4.83 -9.62 5.97
CA TYR A 136 5.96 -8.85 5.43
C TYR A 136 5.69 -7.35 5.37
N LEU A 137 6.70 -6.58 5.75
CA LEU A 137 6.90 -5.20 5.33
C LEU A 137 7.92 -5.20 4.20
N THR A 138 7.60 -4.61 3.04
CA THR A 138 8.56 -4.37 1.95
C THR A 138 8.68 -2.89 1.68
N ALA A 139 9.88 -2.33 1.81
CA ALA A 139 10.21 -0.98 1.37
C ALA A 139 10.82 -1.01 -0.03
N ILE A 140 10.31 -0.16 -0.93
CA ILE A 140 10.71 -0.08 -2.33
C ILE A 140 11.23 1.32 -2.62
N ASP A 141 12.47 1.43 -3.09
CA ASP A 141 12.99 2.69 -3.66
C ASP A 141 12.40 2.87 -5.07
N LEU A 142 11.42 3.76 -5.21
CA LEU A 142 10.68 3.95 -6.46
C LEU A 142 11.57 4.52 -7.57
N GLU A 143 12.46 5.46 -7.25
CA GLU A 143 13.33 6.08 -8.23
C GLU A 143 14.32 5.07 -8.80
N ALA A 144 14.99 4.33 -7.92
CA ALA A 144 15.92 3.28 -8.34
C ALA A 144 15.20 2.14 -9.10
N THR A 145 13.97 1.81 -8.69
CA THR A 145 13.13 0.81 -9.36
C THR A 145 12.78 1.24 -10.78
N ILE A 146 12.31 2.47 -10.98
CA ILE A 146 11.98 3.00 -12.31
C ILE A 146 13.22 3.02 -13.20
N ASN A 147 14.37 3.47 -12.68
CA ASN A 147 15.60 3.49 -13.45
C ASN A 147 16.02 2.08 -13.89
N ALA A 148 15.95 1.09 -13.00
CA ALA A 148 16.23 -0.30 -13.34
C ALA A 148 15.30 -0.83 -14.45
N LEU A 149 13.99 -0.58 -14.33
CA LEU A 149 13.00 -1.00 -15.32
C LEU A 149 13.21 -0.34 -16.69
N LEU A 150 13.53 0.95 -16.73
CA LEU A 150 13.83 1.67 -17.98
C LEU A 150 15.09 1.16 -18.68
N GLU A 151 16.05 0.65 -17.90
CA GLU A 151 17.28 0.02 -18.40
C GLU A 151 17.12 -1.47 -18.73
N GLY A 152 15.93 -2.06 -18.51
CA GLY A 152 15.69 -3.49 -18.71
C GLY A 152 16.40 -4.38 -17.69
N LYS A 153 16.73 -3.84 -16.51
CA LYS A 153 17.38 -4.55 -15.41
C LYS A 153 16.36 -5.01 -14.38
N SER A 154 16.74 -6.04 -13.61
CA SER A 154 15.92 -6.49 -12.49
C SER A 154 15.86 -5.42 -11.38
N PRO A 155 14.67 -5.08 -10.85
CA PRO A 155 14.52 -4.09 -9.79
C PRO A 155 14.75 -4.65 -8.37
N VAL A 156 14.99 -5.95 -8.22
CA VAL A 156 15.05 -6.66 -6.91
C VAL A 156 15.98 -5.98 -5.91
N ALA A 157 17.12 -5.45 -6.36
CA ALA A 157 18.12 -4.82 -5.48
C ALA A 157 17.60 -3.55 -4.77
N ASN A 158 16.43 -3.04 -5.18
CA ASN A 158 15.79 -1.86 -4.63
C ASN A 158 14.68 -2.21 -3.63
N PHE A 159 14.43 -3.50 -3.38
CA PHE A 159 13.35 -3.99 -2.53
C PHE A 159 13.96 -4.55 -1.25
N TYR A 160 13.46 -4.09 -0.10
CA TYR A 160 13.96 -4.46 1.20
C TYR A 160 12.80 -5.00 2.04
N GLN A 161 12.82 -6.31 2.27
CA GLN A 161 11.73 -7.02 2.95
C GLN A 161 12.13 -7.38 4.38
N LEU A 162 11.22 -7.13 5.31
CA LEU A 162 11.28 -7.51 6.72
C LEU A 162 10.12 -8.47 7.02
N CYS A 163 10.43 -9.60 7.65
CA CYS A 163 9.43 -10.53 8.17
C CYS A 163 9.03 -10.14 9.60
N ASP A 164 7.74 -9.88 9.81
CA ASP A 164 7.14 -9.58 11.10
C ASP A 164 5.66 -10.01 11.10
N GLU A 165 5.32 -11.00 11.92
CA GLU A 165 3.95 -11.55 12.02
C GLU A 165 2.90 -10.49 12.38
N ARG A 166 3.29 -9.39 13.01
CA ARG A 166 2.39 -8.27 13.32
C ARG A 166 1.89 -7.57 12.04
N MET A 167 2.57 -7.76 10.92
CA MET A 167 2.22 -7.23 9.59
C MET A 167 1.36 -8.20 8.76
N ALA A 168 0.99 -9.36 9.30
CA ALA A 168 0.06 -10.28 8.64
C ALA A 168 -1.36 -9.70 8.64
N ILE A 169 -1.63 -8.84 7.67
CA ILE A 169 -2.91 -8.16 7.46
C ILE A 169 -3.15 -7.90 5.97
N PHE A 170 -4.40 -7.91 5.53
CA PHE A 170 -4.79 -7.43 4.21
C PHE A 170 -6.11 -6.64 4.29
N ASP A 171 -6.38 -5.86 3.24
CA ASP A 171 -7.52 -4.93 3.14
C ASP A 171 -7.59 -3.90 4.29
N ALA A 172 -6.45 -3.56 4.88
CA ALA A 172 -6.36 -2.51 5.89
C ALA A 172 -6.03 -1.16 5.24
N THR A 173 -6.62 -0.10 5.78
CA THR A 173 -6.25 1.26 5.40
C THR A 173 -5.02 1.69 6.19
N MET A 174 -4.03 2.24 5.50
CA MET A 174 -2.76 2.68 6.06
C MET A 174 -2.57 4.17 5.87
N ASP A 175 -2.01 4.86 6.85
CA ASP A 175 -1.61 6.26 6.69
C ASP A 175 -0.50 6.63 7.68
N TYR A 176 0.06 7.83 7.57
CA TYR A 176 1.20 8.29 8.35
C TYR A 176 1.04 9.76 8.71
N ASN A 177 1.31 10.10 9.97
CA ASN A 177 1.15 11.48 10.46
C ASN A 177 2.44 12.30 10.49
N GLY A 178 3.56 11.75 9.99
CA GLY A 178 4.88 12.39 10.09
C GLY A 178 5.76 11.84 11.21
N GLU A 179 5.22 10.99 12.10
CA GLU A 179 5.98 10.34 13.17
C GLU A 179 5.74 8.83 13.26
N GLU A 180 4.50 8.38 13.09
CA GLU A 180 4.14 6.96 13.13
C GLU A 180 3.11 6.58 12.08
N PHE A 181 3.13 5.31 11.73
CA PHE A 181 2.22 4.68 10.80
C PHE A 181 1.00 4.15 11.55
N PHE A 182 -0.13 4.25 10.88
CA PHE A 182 -1.42 3.80 11.33
C PHE A 182 -1.94 2.75 10.36
N LEU A 183 -2.50 1.68 10.90
CA LEU A 183 -3.31 0.72 10.16
C LEU A 183 -4.66 0.60 10.86
N ILE A 184 -5.74 0.60 10.10
CA ILE A 184 -7.08 0.42 10.62
C ILE A 184 -7.87 -0.61 9.80
N ASN A 185 -8.76 -1.33 10.47
CA ASN A 185 -9.58 -2.38 9.88
C ASN A 185 -8.73 -3.51 9.30
N GLY A 186 -9.12 -4.05 8.14
CA GLY A 186 -8.48 -5.20 7.52
C GLY A 186 -8.83 -6.53 8.18
N LYS A 187 -8.07 -7.56 7.79
CA LYS A 187 -8.31 -8.95 8.17
C LYS A 187 -7.07 -9.82 7.96
N SER A 188 -7.13 -11.05 8.44
CA SER A 188 -6.19 -12.12 8.10
C SER A 188 -6.94 -13.38 7.71
N ALA A 189 -6.42 -14.12 6.75
CA ALA A 189 -6.98 -15.38 6.30
C ALA A 189 -5.90 -16.41 5.97
N TYR A 190 -6.26 -17.69 6.11
CA TYR A 190 -5.49 -18.83 5.63
C TYR A 190 -6.41 -20.00 5.26
N LYS A 191 -5.93 -20.87 4.37
CA LYS A 191 -6.69 -22.05 3.90
C LYS A 191 -6.47 -23.23 4.85
N LEU A 192 -7.53 -23.75 5.47
CA LEU A 192 -7.47 -24.86 6.45
C LEU A 192 -7.12 -26.22 5.82
N ALA A 193 -7.50 -26.41 4.55
CA ALA A 193 -7.26 -27.65 3.81
C ALA A 193 -6.81 -27.33 2.37
N PRO A 194 -5.51 -27.03 2.15
CA PRO A 194 -5.03 -26.53 0.86
C PRO A 194 -5.31 -27.47 -0.32
N PHE A 195 -5.38 -28.78 -0.08
CA PHE A 195 -5.60 -29.83 -1.09
C PHE A 195 -7.03 -30.39 -1.15
N SER A 196 -8.01 -29.81 -0.43
CA SER A 196 -9.40 -30.27 -0.50
C SER A 196 -10.12 -29.70 -1.72
N ASP A 197 -10.97 -30.53 -2.34
CA ASP A 197 -11.93 -30.13 -3.39
C ASP A 197 -12.96 -29.11 -2.87
N THR A 198 -13.18 -29.08 -1.55
CA THR A 198 -14.04 -28.10 -0.87
C THR A 198 -13.17 -27.17 -0.03
N PRO A 199 -12.71 -26.03 -0.58
CA PRO A 199 -11.83 -25.14 0.15
C PRO A 199 -12.55 -24.52 1.35
N VAL A 200 -11.96 -24.68 2.55
CA VAL A 200 -12.39 -23.98 3.77
C VAL A 200 -11.34 -22.95 4.13
N TYR A 201 -11.77 -21.70 4.27
CA TYR A 201 -10.93 -20.59 4.69
C TYR A 201 -11.27 -20.22 6.13
N ASN A 202 -10.25 -19.95 6.94
CA ASN A 202 -10.44 -19.25 8.19
C ASN A 202 -10.11 -17.78 7.95
N GLU A 203 -11.12 -16.91 8.03
CA GLU A 203 -10.96 -15.46 7.96
C GLU A 203 -11.24 -14.87 9.33
N GLN A 204 -10.29 -14.07 9.82
CA GLN A 204 -10.42 -13.31 11.05
C GLN A 204 -10.50 -11.82 10.70
N PRO A 205 -11.66 -11.18 10.91
CA PRO A 205 -11.79 -9.74 10.71
C PRO A 205 -11.08 -8.97 11.83
N PHE A 206 -10.44 -7.86 11.46
CA PHE A 206 -9.91 -6.85 12.38
C PHE A 206 -10.71 -5.54 12.32
N THR A 207 -11.96 -5.61 11.88
CA THR A 207 -12.91 -4.48 11.87
C THR A 207 -12.96 -3.82 13.25
N GLY A 208 -12.77 -2.50 13.28
CA GLY A 208 -12.78 -1.75 14.53
C GLY A 208 -11.51 -1.93 15.38
N GLN A 209 -10.41 -2.41 14.80
CA GLN A 209 -9.09 -2.41 15.42
C GLN A 209 -8.16 -1.43 14.70
N ALA A 210 -7.28 -0.77 15.46
CA ALA A 210 -6.20 0.04 14.91
C ALA A 210 -4.84 -0.49 15.38
N ARG A 211 -3.80 -0.30 14.57
CA ARG A 211 -2.40 -0.58 14.92
C ARG A 211 -1.58 0.68 14.67
N THR A 212 -0.68 0.99 15.58
CA THR A 212 0.30 2.08 15.40
C THR A 212 1.71 1.56 15.57
N PHE A 213 2.65 2.08 14.79
CA PHE A 213 4.05 1.65 14.82
C PHE A 213 4.95 2.63 14.07
N ARG A 214 6.26 2.52 14.27
CA ARG A 214 7.27 3.25 13.50
C ARG A 214 8.09 2.28 12.67
N ILE A 215 8.41 2.70 11.46
CA ILE A 215 9.42 2.03 10.63
C ILE A 215 10.74 2.75 10.88
N LYS A 216 11.75 2.02 11.38
CA LYS A 216 13.10 2.52 11.62
C LYS A 216 14.10 1.88 10.67
N GLY A 217 15.24 2.53 10.55
CA GLY A 217 16.30 2.10 9.65
C GLY A 217 15.93 2.30 8.17
N ARG A 218 16.86 1.89 7.31
CA ARG A 218 16.68 1.88 5.86
C ARG A 218 17.33 0.62 5.30
N LYS A 219 16.84 0.19 4.15
CA LYS A 219 17.41 -0.94 3.42
C LYS A 219 17.50 -2.21 4.30
N GLU A 220 18.68 -2.76 4.51
CA GLU A 220 18.91 -3.98 5.29
C GLU A 220 18.73 -3.79 6.80
N SER A 221 18.56 -2.55 7.28
CA SER A 221 18.34 -2.23 8.70
C SER A 221 16.89 -1.93 9.07
N LEU A 222 15.94 -2.27 8.19
CA LEU A 222 14.50 -2.05 8.44
C LEU A 222 14.03 -2.76 9.71
N GLU A 223 13.29 -2.03 10.53
CA GLU A 223 12.75 -2.51 11.80
C GLU A 223 11.37 -1.91 12.07
N ILE A 224 10.46 -2.70 12.65
CA ILE A 224 9.21 -2.22 13.25
C ILE A 224 9.44 -1.93 14.74
N ALA A 225 9.32 -0.66 15.13
CA ALA A 225 9.44 -0.21 16.51
C ALA A 225 8.12 0.36 17.04
N GLN A 226 7.97 0.41 18.37
CA GLN A 226 6.84 1.06 19.06
C GLN A 226 5.46 0.58 18.57
N PHE A 227 5.35 -0.71 18.28
CA PHE A 227 4.10 -1.30 17.81
C PHE A 227 3.08 -1.39 18.94
N GLN A 228 1.85 -0.96 18.68
CA GLN A 228 0.71 -1.08 19.57
C GLN A 228 -0.56 -1.47 18.80
N THR A 229 -1.40 -2.31 19.41
CA THR A 229 -2.76 -2.59 18.92
C THR A 229 -3.78 -1.90 19.82
N TRP A 230 -4.77 -1.27 19.21
CA TRP A 230 -5.86 -0.55 19.84
C TRP A 230 -7.18 -1.26 19.52
N TYR A 231 -7.89 -1.66 20.58
CA TYR A 231 -9.22 -2.28 20.50
C TYR A 231 -10.35 -1.32 20.91
N ASP A 232 -10.01 -0.30 21.69
CA ASP A 232 -10.88 0.81 22.05
C ASP A 232 -10.61 1.98 21.11
N LEU A 233 -11.53 2.17 20.15
CA LEU A 233 -11.38 3.22 19.14
C LEU A 233 -11.81 4.61 19.64
N GLU A 234 -12.58 4.68 20.73
CA GLU A 234 -12.89 5.96 21.38
C GLU A 234 -11.62 6.48 22.06
N GLY A 235 -10.98 5.66 22.90
CA GLY A 235 -9.69 6.00 23.51
C GLY A 235 -8.58 6.25 22.49
N PHE A 236 -8.57 5.52 21.36
CA PHE A 236 -7.66 5.78 20.24
C PHE A 236 -7.87 7.19 19.64
N ARG A 237 -9.12 7.57 19.37
CA ARG A 237 -9.46 8.91 18.86
C ARG A 237 -9.09 10.00 19.86
N GLU A 238 -9.34 9.80 21.15
CA GLU A 238 -8.97 10.76 22.20
C GLU A 238 -7.44 10.91 22.31
N HIS A 239 -6.70 9.80 22.20
CA HIS A 239 -5.25 9.80 22.33
C HIS A 239 -4.55 10.58 21.21
N TYR A 240 -4.91 10.30 19.96
CA TYR A 240 -4.27 10.92 18.80
C TYR A 240 -4.92 12.27 18.43
N GLY A 241 -6.24 12.39 18.59
CA GLY A 241 -7.01 13.58 18.25
C GLY A 241 -6.60 14.15 16.89
N PRO A 242 -6.11 15.40 16.82
CA PRO A 242 -5.73 16.06 15.56
C PRO A 242 -4.47 15.49 14.89
N LEU A 243 -3.79 14.52 15.51
CA LEU A 243 -2.65 13.81 14.93
C LEU A 243 -3.05 12.60 14.09
N LEU A 244 -4.35 12.27 14.04
CA LEU A 244 -4.85 11.25 13.14
C LEU A 244 -4.73 11.74 11.69
N PRO A 245 -4.14 10.94 10.80
CA PRO A 245 -4.08 11.29 9.39
C PRO A 245 -5.45 11.05 8.71
N GLU A 246 -5.71 11.79 7.64
CA GLU A 246 -7.03 11.92 7.01
C GLU A 246 -7.68 10.59 6.63
N ALA A 247 -6.90 9.63 6.07
CA ALA A 247 -7.48 8.36 5.66
C ALA A 247 -7.96 7.53 6.87
N ILE A 248 -7.29 7.67 8.02
CA ILE A 248 -7.67 6.96 9.24
C ILE A 248 -8.91 7.59 9.86
N GLU A 249 -8.99 8.92 9.91
CA GLU A 249 -10.21 9.62 10.36
C GLU A 249 -11.43 9.19 9.55
N ARG A 250 -11.29 9.16 8.22
CA ARG A 250 -12.36 8.74 7.31
C ARG A 250 -12.83 7.31 7.58
N GLU A 251 -11.91 6.37 7.79
CA GLU A 251 -12.27 4.99 8.10
C GLU A 251 -12.98 4.86 9.44
N LEU A 252 -12.52 5.61 10.45
CA LEU A 252 -13.17 5.61 11.75
C LEU A 252 -14.60 6.18 11.68
N ASP A 253 -14.86 7.16 10.81
CA ASP A 253 -16.17 7.78 10.63
C ASP A 253 -17.16 6.87 9.88
N LEU A 254 -16.66 5.88 9.14
CA LEU A 254 -17.46 4.87 8.45
C LEU A 254 -17.84 3.69 9.35
N LEU A 255 -17.21 3.56 10.53
CA LEU A 255 -17.54 2.49 11.46
C LEU A 255 -18.94 2.75 12.04
N PRO A 256 -19.79 1.71 12.13
CA PRO A 256 -21.07 1.86 12.78
C PRO A 256 -20.85 2.28 14.24
N ASP A 257 -21.60 3.30 14.69
CA ASP A 257 -21.68 3.62 16.12
C ASP A 257 -21.98 2.30 16.85
N LYS A 258 -21.13 1.94 17.81
CA LYS A 258 -21.45 0.86 18.74
C LYS A 258 -22.68 1.32 19.52
N GLN A 259 -23.86 0.98 19.02
CA GLN A 259 -25.09 1.04 19.79
C GLN A 259 -24.82 0.22 21.05
N VAL A 260 -24.85 0.92 22.18
CA VAL A 260 -24.70 0.36 23.51
C VAL A 260 -25.80 -0.70 23.68
N GLU A 261 -25.43 -1.99 23.65
CA GLU A 261 -26.24 -3.07 24.22
C GLU A 261 -25.89 -3.25 25.70
#